data_AF-A0A317ZHV0-F1
#
_entry.id   AF-A0A317ZHV0-F1
#
_cell.length_a   1.000
_cell.length_b   1.000
_cell.length_c   1.000
_cell.angle_alpha   90.00
_cell.angle_beta   90.00
_cell.angle_gamma   90.00
#
_symmetry.space_group_name_H-M   'P 1'
#
loop_
_entity.id
_entity.type
_entity.pdbx_description
1 polymer ?
#
loop_
_entity_poly.entity_id
_entity_poly.type
_entity_poly.pdbx_seq_one_letter_code
_entity_poly.pdbx_strand_id
1 'polypeptide(L)'
;MVPMRLILTQKRMKINLQTAEKICSNYTLPKELNTRLRCVMRQKSYTDQIDTFSMVFPHSEETAVRWYLHHQEMPYMHILETHNHGNTMFLYVWVPRLRSAVILEKQFSTWDLSAVVSETALLDHIPNRFLESNAAWLKKPASKSQMYTAARQLLMPVHRIPKLTAFNAQLIIQTSILKRHLQYVCRLVEEIIEDR
;
A
#
# COMPACT_ATOMS: atom_id res chain seq x y z
N MET A 1 46.48 -23.81 -16.13
CA MET A 1 45.44 -23.67 -15.10
C MET A 1 44.60 -22.45 -15.42
N VAL A 2 43.29 -22.61 -15.52
CA VAL A 2 42.27 -21.56 -15.81
C VAL A 2 41.53 -21.28 -14.49
N PRO A 3 41.26 -20.00 -14.15
CA PRO A 3 39.93 -19.40 -14.38
C PRO A 3 40.08 -17.96 -14.96
N MET A 4 39.54 -17.63 -16.13
CA MET A 4 38.11 -17.36 -16.43
C MET A 4 37.47 -16.38 -15.43
N ARG A 5 37.39 -15.10 -15.80
CA ARG A 5 36.24 -14.22 -15.49
C ARG A 5 36.10 -13.18 -16.61
N LEU A 6 35.00 -13.30 -17.34
CA LEU A 6 34.51 -12.31 -18.30
C LEU A 6 34.38 -10.95 -17.61
N ILE A 7 35.08 -9.95 -18.11
CA ILE A 7 34.74 -8.54 -17.91
C ILE A 7 33.65 -8.24 -18.94
N LEU A 8 32.40 -8.45 -18.57
CA LEU A 8 31.27 -7.81 -19.26
C LEU A 8 31.28 -6.34 -18.89
N THR A 9 32.02 -5.56 -19.67
CA THR A 9 32.03 -4.10 -19.61
C THR A 9 30.61 -3.58 -19.75
N GLN A 10 30.23 -2.79 -18.74
CA GLN A 10 29.00 -2.03 -18.62
C GLN A 10 28.68 -1.26 -19.90
N LYS A 11 27.76 -1.77 -20.72
CA LYS A 11 27.01 -0.95 -21.67
C LYS A 11 26.01 -0.13 -20.84
N ARG A 12 26.49 0.94 -20.21
CA ARG A 12 25.68 1.96 -19.56
C ARG A 12 24.69 2.49 -20.60
N MET A 13 23.43 2.06 -20.52
CA MET A 13 22.32 2.87 -21.02
C MET A 13 22.40 4.20 -20.27
N LYS A 14 22.95 5.22 -20.92
CA LYS A 14 22.68 6.62 -20.60
C LYS A 14 21.19 6.85 -20.90
N ILE A 15 20.34 6.44 -19.97
CA ILE A 15 19.00 6.99 -19.88
C ILE A 15 19.23 8.46 -19.53
N ASN A 16 18.99 9.29 -20.52
CA ASN A 16 19.17 10.73 -20.48
C ASN A 16 18.34 11.27 -19.30
N LEU A 17 18.98 11.98 -18.35
CA LEU A 17 18.33 12.56 -17.16
C LEU A 17 17.14 13.47 -17.54
N GLN A 18 17.18 14.05 -18.75
CA GLN A 18 16.09 14.83 -19.33
C GLN A 18 14.84 13.99 -19.67
N THR A 19 14.99 12.68 -19.94
CA THR A 19 13.86 11.76 -20.17
C THR A 19 13.17 11.39 -18.86
N ALA A 20 13.91 11.31 -17.74
CA ALA A 20 13.35 11.06 -16.41
C ALA A 20 12.56 12.29 -15.89
N GLU A 21 13.05 13.50 -16.14
CA GLU A 21 12.33 14.74 -15.80
C GLU A 21 11.02 14.91 -16.59
N LYS A 22 10.98 14.44 -17.85
CA LYS A 22 9.77 14.43 -18.69
C LYS A 22 8.75 13.35 -18.30
N ILE A 23 9.19 12.27 -17.63
CA ILE A 23 8.29 11.25 -17.06
C ILE A 23 7.58 11.80 -15.80
N CYS A 24 8.20 12.73 -15.08
CA CYS A 24 7.65 13.32 -13.86
C CYS A 24 6.62 14.44 -14.09
N SER A 25 6.41 14.93 -15.31
CA SER A 25 5.48 16.05 -15.57
C SER A 25 4.02 15.64 -15.77
N ASN A 26 3.70 14.34 -15.86
CA ASN A 26 2.35 13.85 -16.17
C ASN A 26 1.67 13.02 -15.05
N TYR A 27 2.34 12.75 -13.94
CA TYR A 27 1.72 12.02 -12.82
C TYR A 27 1.11 12.99 -11.82
N THR A 28 -0.12 13.42 -12.11
CA THR A 28 -0.97 14.04 -11.09
C THR A 28 -1.19 13.00 -9.99
N LEU A 29 -0.70 13.29 -8.77
CA LEU A 29 -0.93 12.42 -7.62
C LEU A 29 -2.43 12.10 -7.49
N PRO A 30 -2.81 10.85 -7.15
CA PRO A 30 -4.19 10.49 -6.85
C PRO A 30 -4.84 11.53 -5.92
N LYS A 31 -6.09 11.88 -6.21
CA LYS A 31 -6.85 12.89 -5.45
C LYS A 31 -6.84 12.61 -3.96
N GLU A 32 -6.94 11.34 -3.59
CA GLU A 32 -6.84 10.86 -2.21
C GLU A 32 -5.50 11.22 -1.56
N LEU A 33 -4.38 10.88 -2.20
CA LEU A 33 -3.03 11.21 -1.72
C LEU A 33 -2.81 12.72 -1.60
N ASN A 34 -3.26 13.47 -2.59
CA ASN A 34 -3.22 14.93 -2.58
C ASN A 34 -4.00 15.51 -1.40
N THR A 35 -5.21 14.99 -1.14
CA THR A 35 -6.04 15.48 -0.05
C THR A 35 -5.41 15.13 1.30
N ARG A 36 -4.84 13.92 1.45
CA ARG A 36 -4.08 13.52 2.63
C ARG A 36 -2.90 14.42 2.92
N LEU A 37 -2.06 14.68 1.92
CA LEU A 37 -0.91 15.56 2.11
C LEU A 37 -1.35 16.96 2.57
N ARG A 38 -2.43 17.51 2.01
CA ARG A 38 -2.99 18.79 2.46
C ARG A 38 -3.48 18.76 3.91
N CYS A 39 -4.18 17.70 4.32
CA CYS A 39 -4.63 17.53 5.70
C CYS A 39 -3.45 17.45 6.67
N VAL A 40 -2.46 16.62 6.34
CA VAL A 40 -1.26 16.44 7.18
C VAL A 40 -0.46 17.74 7.31
N MET A 41 -0.32 18.51 6.23
CA MET A 41 0.38 19.79 6.27
C MET A 41 -0.30 20.84 7.17
N ARG A 42 -1.60 20.70 7.45
CA ARG A 42 -2.35 21.62 8.33
C ARG A 42 -2.25 21.23 9.82
N GLN A 43 -1.71 20.06 10.13
CA GLN A 43 -1.64 19.53 11.48
C GLN A 43 -0.33 19.93 12.18
N LYS A 44 -0.41 20.19 13.49
CA LYS A 44 0.73 20.70 14.27
C LYS A 44 1.55 19.57 14.91
N SER A 45 0.92 18.43 15.21
CA SER A 45 1.58 17.31 15.88
C SER A 45 1.29 15.96 15.20
N TYR A 46 2.09 14.94 15.54
CA TYR A 46 1.86 13.55 15.09
C TYR A 46 0.61 12.93 15.71
N THR A 47 0.14 13.42 16.85
CA THR A 47 -1.09 12.94 17.47
C THR A 47 -2.33 13.45 16.73
N ASP A 48 -2.22 14.59 16.04
CA ASP A 48 -3.32 15.15 15.24
C ASP A 48 -3.46 14.42 13.89
N GLN A 49 -2.47 13.63 13.52
CA GLN A 49 -2.38 12.92 12.24
C GLN A 49 -3.23 11.62 12.17
N ILE A 50 -3.99 11.33 13.22
CA ILE A 50 -4.85 10.14 13.33
C ILE A 50 -6.05 10.26 12.39
N ASP A 51 -6.40 9.16 11.70
CA ASP A 51 -7.66 9.01 10.95
C ASP A 51 -7.93 10.05 9.85
N THR A 52 -6.89 10.55 9.20
CA THR A 52 -7.04 11.57 8.13
C THR A 52 -7.89 11.12 6.92
N PHE A 53 -8.21 9.82 6.76
CA PHE A 53 -9.10 9.28 5.70
C PHE A 53 -9.88 7.99 6.06
N SER A 54 -9.83 7.51 7.32
CA SER A 54 -10.45 6.23 7.67
C SER A 54 -11.98 6.39 7.70
N MET A 55 -12.73 5.82 6.75
CA MET A 55 -14.13 5.47 7.02
C MET A 55 -14.11 4.22 7.89
N VAL A 56 -14.57 4.35 9.13
CA VAL A 56 -14.84 3.21 9.99
C VAL A 56 -16.03 2.48 9.38
N PHE A 57 -15.85 1.20 9.00
CA PHE A 57 -16.98 0.31 8.81
C PHE A 57 -17.13 -0.58 10.04
N PRO A 58 -18.31 -0.62 10.66
CA PRO A 58 -18.57 -1.53 11.77
C PRO A 58 -18.82 -2.95 11.24
N HIS A 59 -18.26 -3.98 11.89
CA HIS A 59 -18.82 -5.33 11.82
C HIS A 59 -18.73 -6.03 13.18
N SER A 60 -19.91 -6.20 13.80
CA SER A 60 -20.24 -6.90 15.06
C SER A 60 -19.52 -6.47 16.35
N GLU A 61 -20.26 -6.55 17.46
CA GLU A 61 -20.08 -5.76 18.69
C GLU A 61 -18.86 -6.09 19.58
N GLU A 62 -18.05 -7.11 19.26
CA GLU A 62 -17.00 -7.59 20.18
C GLU A 62 -15.55 -7.39 19.71
N THR A 63 -15.30 -6.90 18.49
CA THR A 63 -13.94 -6.47 18.09
C THR A 63 -13.99 -5.31 17.09
N ALA A 64 -13.31 -4.21 17.38
CA ALA A 64 -13.11 -3.14 16.40
C ALA A 64 -12.00 -3.55 15.42
N VAL A 65 -12.34 -4.41 14.46
CA VAL A 65 -11.52 -4.58 13.26
C VAL A 65 -11.67 -3.29 12.44
N ARG A 66 -10.65 -2.43 12.50
CA ARG A 66 -10.57 -1.25 11.64
C ARG A 66 -10.20 -1.69 10.23
N TRP A 67 -11.17 -1.78 9.34
CA TRP A 67 -10.93 -1.91 7.91
C TRP A 67 -10.32 -0.61 7.40
N TYR A 68 -9.05 -0.67 6.98
CA TYR A 68 -8.33 0.51 6.53
C TYR A 68 -8.46 0.69 5.02
N LEU A 69 -8.97 1.88 4.68
CA LEU A 69 -8.97 2.51 3.38
C LEU A 69 -9.82 1.81 2.31
N HIS A 70 -11.03 2.33 2.12
CA HIS A 70 -11.67 2.19 0.82
C HIS A 70 -10.82 2.97 -0.19
N HIS A 71 -9.93 2.32 -0.94
CA HIS A 71 -9.48 2.87 -2.19
C HIS A 71 -10.75 3.12 -3.01
N GLN A 72 -11.13 4.38 -3.25
CA GLN A 72 -12.47 4.74 -3.80
C GLN A 72 -12.81 4.02 -5.10
N GLU A 73 -11.79 3.56 -5.80
CA GLU A 73 -11.85 2.90 -7.09
C GLU A 73 -11.82 1.36 -7.02
N MET A 74 -11.63 0.76 -5.84
CA MET A 74 -11.71 -0.69 -5.67
C MET A 74 -13.16 -1.07 -5.32
N PRO A 75 -13.78 -2.05 -6.01
CA PRO A 75 -15.21 -2.35 -5.85
C PRO A 75 -15.55 -3.06 -4.54
N TYR A 76 -14.54 -3.61 -3.85
CA TYR A 76 -14.71 -4.41 -2.65
C TYR A 76 -13.91 -3.84 -1.47
N MET A 77 -14.41 -4.10 -0.26
CA MET A 77 -13.68 -3.82 0.97
C MET A 77 -12.38 -4.62 0.99
N HIS A 78 -11.28 -3.98 1.35
CA HIS A 78 -9.99 -4.62 1.32
C HIS A 78 -9.07 -4.13 2.45
N ILE A 79 -8.11 -4.96 2.79
CA ILE A 79 -6.98 -4.64 3.66
C ILE A 79 -5.73 -4.84 2.82
N LEU A 80 -4.83 -3.87 2.87
CA LEU A 80 -3.52 -3.99 2.25
C LEU A 80 -2.45 -4.03 3.33
N GLU A 81 -1.59 -5.03 3.26
CA GLU A 81 -0.37 -5.14 4.04
C GLU A 81 0.82 -5.04 3.09
N THR A 82 1.89 -4.38 3.55
CA THR A 82 3.16 -4.46 2.84
C THR A 82 4.28 -4.81 3.80
N HIS A 83 5.19 -5.66 3.34
CA HIS A 83 6.46 -5.93 3.98
C HIS A 83 7.60 -5.35 3.14
N ASN A 84 8.79 -5.29 3.72
CA ASN A 84 10.02 -4.94 2.99
C ASN A 84 9.87 -3.65 2.16
N HIS A 85 9.29 -2.60 2.74
CA HIS A 85 9.08 -1.31 2.09
C HIS A 85 8.23 -1.36 0.81
N GLY A 86 7.26 -2.28 0.73
CA GLY A 86 6.39 -2.43 -0.44
C GLY A 86 6.89 -3.43 -1.49
N ASN A 87 7.98 -4.16 -1.20
CA ASN A 87 8.49 -5.19 -2.10
C ASN A 87 7.62 -6.45 -2.08
N THR A 88 7.04 -6.77 -0.92
CA THR A 88 6.07 -7.86 -0.75
C THR A 88 4.78 -7.25 -0.23
N MET A 89 3.64 -7.65 -0.77
CA MET A 89 2.34 -7.13 -0.35
C MET A 89 1.30 -8.23 -0.28
N PHE A 90 0.42 -8.13 0.71
CA PHE A 90 -0.76 -8.99 0.83
C PHE A 90 -1.99 -8.10 0.73
N LEU A 91 -2.89 -8.45 -0.17
CA LEU A 91 -4.16 -7.78 -0.36
C LEU A 91 -5.28 -8.76 -0.02
N TYR A 92 -6.01 -8.43 1.02
CA TYR A 92 -7.17 -9.18 1.49
C TYR A 92 -8.40 -8.47 0.96
N VAL A 93 -9.23 -9.14 0.17
CA VAL A 93 -10.42 -8.56 -0.46
C VAL A 93 -11.63 -9.33 0.01
N TRP A 94 -12.52 -8.66 0.74
CA TRP A 94 -13.78 -9.25 1.19
C TRP A 94 -14.78 -9.27 0.03
N VAL A 95 -15.28 -10.47 -0.30
CA VAL A 95 -16.27 -10.67 -1.35
C VAL A 95 -17.58 -11.14 -0.70
N PRO A 96 -18.57 -10.23 -0.49
CA PRO A 96 -19.81 -10.56 0.22
C PRO A 96 -20.58 -11.73 -0.40
N ARG A 97 -20.63 -11.81 -1.74
CA ARG A 97 -21.33 -12.88 -2.46
C ARG A 97 -20.77 -14.27 -2.14
N LEU A 98 -19.47 -14.38 -1.91
CA LEU A 98 -18.79 -15.64 -1.59
C LEU A 98 -18.72 -15.89 -0.08
N ARG A 99 -19.13 -14.93 0.75
CA ARG A 99 -18.88 -14.91 2.21
C ARG A 99 -17.44 -15.31 2.57
N SER A 100 -16.50 -14.87 1.72
CA SER A 100 -15.10 -15.27 1.74
C SER A 100 -14.21 -14.08 1.42
N ALA A 101 -12.98 -14.12 1.93
CA ALA A 101 -11.94 -13.19 1.57
C ALA A 101 -10.97 -13.82 0.56
N VAL A 102 -10.71 -13.11 -0.53
CA VAL A 102 -9.68 -13.44 -1.50
C VAL A 102 -8.37 -12.80 -1.04
N ILE A 103 -7.33 -13.60 -0.89
CA ILE A 103 -6.00 -13.15 -0.48
C ILE A 103 -5.09 -13.20 -1.70
N LEU A 104 -4.63 -12.04 -2.13
CA LEU A 104 -3.67 -11.89 -3.22
C LEU A 104 -2.31 -11.53 -2.65
N GLU A 105 -1.27 -12.20 -3.13
CA GLU A 105 0.12 -11.86 -2.80
C GLU A 105 0.77 -11.18 -3.99
N LYS A 106 1.50 -10.10 -3.71
CA LYS A 106 2.40 -9.46 -4.68
C LYS A 106 3.83 -9.78 -4.33
N GLN A 107 4.52 -10.45 -5.24
CA GLN A 107 5.97 -10.59 -5.22
C GLN A 107 6.54 -9.81 -6.41
N PHE A 108 7.45 -8.87 -6.14
CA PHE A 108 8.02 -7.99 -7.17
C PHE A 108 6.98 -7.21 -7.97
N SER A 109 6.61 -7.65 -9.18
CA SER A 109 5.64 -6.99 -10.06
C SER A 109 4.46 -7.88 -10.45
N THR A 110 4.38 -9.11 -9.92
CA THR A 110 3.30 -10.06 -10.19
C THR A 110 2.35 -10.11 -9.00
N TRP A 111 1.06 -10.26 -9.29
CA TRP A 111 0.03 -10.53 -8.29
C TRP A 111 -0.54 -11.90 -8.57
N ASP A 112 -0.54 -12.72 -7.53
CA ASP A 112 -0.94 -14.11 -7.59
C ASP A 112 -1.98 -14.40 -6.50
N LEU A 113 -2.90 -15.33 -6.77
CA LEU A 113 -3.84 -15.81 -5.77
C LEU A 113 -3.07 -16.61 -4.71
N SER A 114 -3.09 -16.13 -3.47
CA SER A 114 -2.50 -16.80 -2.32
C SER A 114 -3.48 -17.81 -1.71
N ALA A 115 -4.70 -17.35 -1.40
CA ALA A 115 -5.74 -18.18 -0.80
C ALA A 115 -7.15 -17.58 -0.96
N VAL A 116 -8.16 -18.41 -0.77
CA VAL A 116 -9.55 -17.98 -0.53
C VAL A 116 -9.99 -18.55 0.81
N VAL A 117 -10.31 -17.68 1.76
CA VAL A 117 -10.63 -18.06 3.15
C VAL A 117 -12.03 -17.63 3.51
N SER A 118 -12.70 -18.36 4.41
CA SER A 118 -14.00 -17.93 4.93
C SER A 118 -13.87 -16.66 5.76
N GLU A 119 -14.98 -15.94 5.93
CA GLU A 119 -15.09 -14.79 6.84
C GLU A 119 -14.53 -15.08 8.24
N THR A 120 -14.87 -16.24 8.78
CA THR A 120 -14.48 -16.66 10.13
C THR A 120 -12.98 -16.92 10.26
N ALA A 121 -12.33 -17.42 9.22
CA ALA A 121 -10.89 -17.69 9.19
C ALA A 121 -10.07 -16.43 8.88
N LEU A 122 -10.70 -15.36 8.38
CA LEU A 122 -9.99 -14.14 8.01
C LEU A 122 -9.23 -13.51 9.18
N LEU A 123 -9.77 -13.61 10.40
CA LEU A 123 -9.15 -13.01 11.59
C LEU A 123 -7.73 -13.53 11.85
N ASP A 124 -7.47 -14.81 11.55
CA ASP A 124 -6.15 -15.43 11.71
C ASP A 124 -5.11 -14.89 10.71
N HIS A 125 -5.59 -14.28 9.61
CA HIS A 125 -4.78 -13.74 8.55
C HIS A 125 -4.57 -12.22 8.66
N ILE A 126 -5.35 -11.52 9.49
CA ILE A 126 -5.20 -10.08 9.68
C ILE A 126 -3.99 -9.81 10.59
N PRO A 127 -3.03 -8.97 10.17
CA PRO A 127 -1.87 -8.67 10.99
C PRO A 127 -2.21 -8.10 12.37
N ASN A 128 -1.55 -8.61 13.41
CA ASN A 128 -1.74 -8.21 14.82
C ASN A 128 -1.71 -6.70 15.06
N ARG A 129 -1.00 -5.91 14.24
CA ARG A 129 -0.96 -4.45 14.37
C ARG A 129 -2.30 -3.76 14.08
N PHE A 130 -3.21 -4.42 13.37
CA PHE A 130 -4.55 -3.91 13.11
C PHE A 130 -5.55 -4.24 14.22
N LEU A 131 -5.14 -5.07 15.20
CA LEU A 131 -5.91 -5.36 16.40
C LEU A 131 -5.71 -4.25 17.44
N GLU A 132 -6.75 -4.01 18.25
CA GLU A 132 -6.92 -2.84 19.12
C GLU A 132 -5.74 -2.54 20.07
N SER A 133 -4.97 -3.56 20.46
CA SER A 133 -3.90 -3.46 21.46
C SER A 133 -2.69 -2.64 21.00
N ASN A 134 -2.58 -2.29 19.72
CA ASN A 134 -1.36 -1.70 19.16
C ASN A 134 -1.47 -0.22 18.75
N ALA A 135 -2.52 0.52 19.15
CA ALA A 135 -2.78 1.90 18.73
C ALA A 135 -1.59 2.90 18.86
N ALA A 136 -0.56 2.57 19.65
CA ALA A 136 0.68 3.34 19.73
C ALA A 136 1.35 3.56 18.35
N TRP A 137 1.31 2.60 17.43
CA TRP A 137 1.97 2.75 16.12
C TRP A 137 1.30 3.81 15.22
N LEU A 138 0.01 4.10 15.42
CA LEU A 138 -0.72 5.14 14.69
C LEU A 138 -0.15 6.54 14.95
N LYS A 139 0.46 6.73 16.12
CA LYS A 139 1.01 8.00 16.60
C LYS A 139 2.53 8.07 16.49
N LYS A 140 3.20 6.94 16.22
CA LYS A 140 4.66 6.89 16.10
C LYS A 140 5.13 7.63 14.86
N PRO A 141 6.24 8.39 14.92
CA PRO A 141 6.88 8.95 13.72
C PRO A 141 7.27 7.86 12.74
N ALA A 142 7.19 8.14 11.44
CA ALA A 142 7.71 7.26 10.41
C ALA A 142 9.24 7.15 10.50
N SER A 143 9.76 5.95 10.23
CA SER A 143 11.20 5.72 10.16
C SER A 143 11.81 6.43 8.94
N LYS A 144 13.14 6.61 8.94
CA LYS A 144 13.87 7.17 7.79
C LYS A 144 13.57 6.39 6.50
N SER A 145 13.59 5.05 6.56
CA SER A 145 13.32 4.20 5.40
C SER A 145 11.89 4.32 4.89
N GLN A 146 10.91 4.45 5.78
CA GLN A 146 9.51 4.74 5.40
C GLN A 146 9.39 6.09 4.70
N MET A 147 10.04 7.14 5.23
CA MET A 147 10.04 8.47 4.61
C MET A 147 10.66 8.46 3.22
N TYR A 148 11.82 7.81 3.03
CA TYR A 148 12.44 7.66 1.71
C TYR A 148 11.54 6.88 0.73
N THR A 149 10.87 5.83 1.21
CA THR A 149 9.98 5.03 0.38
C THR A 149 8.76 5.84 -0.05
N ALA A 150 8.11 6.55 0.88
CA ALA A 150 6.99 7.44 0.58
C ALA A 150 7.41 8.51 -0.44
N ALA A 151 8.62 9.07 -0.29
CA ALA A 151 9.18 10.04 -1.23
C ALA A 151 9.32 9.50 -2.64
N ARG A 152 9.89 8.30 -2.76
CA ARG A 152 10.01 7.59 -4.02
C ARG A 152 8.64 7.32 -4.64
N GLN A 153 7.63 6.92 -3.86
CA GLN A 153 6.29 6.64 -4.38
C GLN A 153 5.57 7.90 -4.87
N LEU A 154 5.76 9.03 -4.18
CA LEU A 154 5.20 10.33 -4.56
C LEU A 154 6.00 11.03 -5.68
N LEU A 155 7.14 10.48 -6.10
CA LEU A 155 8.08 11.13 -7.02
C LEU A 155 8.53 12.53 -6.52
N MET A 156 8.69 12.66 -5.19
CA MET A 156 9.07 13.91 -4.53
C MET A 156 10.42 13.78 -3.82
N PRO A 157 11.21 14.86 -3.70
CA PRO A 157 12.37 14.86 -2.83
C PRO A 157 11.96 14.67 -1.36
N VAL A 158 12.70 13.83 -0.61
CA VAL A 158 12.36 13.47 0.78
C VAL A 158 12.23 14.70 1.71
N HIS A 159 13.04 15.74 1.49
CA HIS A 159 13.02 16.97 2.29
C HIS A 159 11.79 17.86 2.04
N ARG A 160 11.03 17.60 0.97
CA ARG A 160 9.79 18.33 0.64
C ARG A 160 8.53 17.65 1.18
N ILE A 161 8.66 16.49 1.81
CA ILE A 161 7.53 15.73 2.33
C ILE A 161 7.32 16.12 3.78
N PRO A 162 6.07 16.40 4.19
CA PRO A 162 5.78 16.70 5.59
C PRO A 162 6.16 15.52 6.48
N LYS A 163 6.46 15.79 7.75
CA LYS A 163 6.69 14.73 8.73
C LYS A 163 5.43 13.85 8.86
N LEU A 164 5.59 12.54 8.70
CA LEU A 164 4.49 11.58 8.74
C LEU A 164 4.56 10.69 9.98
N THR A 165 3.41 10.27 10.49
CA THR A 165 3.33 9.06 11.32
C THR A 165 3.66 7.82 10.49
N ALA A 166 4.07 6.74 11.15
CA ALA A 166 4.30 5.44 10.52
C ALA A 166 3.06 4.98 9.74
N PHE A 167 1.87 5.20 10.30
CA PHE A 167 0.59 4.94 9.62
C PHE A 167 0.42 5.76 8.34
N ASN A 168 0.63 7.08 8.38
CA ASN A 168 0.47 7.94 7.22
C ASN A 168 1.47 7.60 6.11
N ALA A 169 2.72 7.31 6.47
CA ALA A 169 3.73 6.89 5.51
C ALA A 169 3.35 5.55 4.86
N GLN A 170 2.92 4.58 5.68
CA GLN A 170 2.49 3.27 5.21
C GLN A 170 1.34 3.37 4.23
N LEU A 171 0.34 4.20 4.54
CA LEU A 171 -0.80 4.40 3.67
C LEU A 171 -0.41 5.03 2.34
N ILE A 172 0.42 6.08 2.36
CA ILE A 172 0.90 6.71 1.13
C ILE A 172 1.61 5.69 0.23
N ILE A 173 2.46 4.86 0.82
CA ILE A 173 3.18 3.80 0.10
C ILE A 173 2.19 2.81 -0.50
N GLN A 174 1.25 2.33 0.31
CA GLN A 174 0.22 1.36 -0.06
C GLN A 174 -0.67 1.85 -1.19
N THR A 175 -1.31 3.00 -1.04
CA THR A 175 -2.19 3.59 -2.05
C THR A 175 -1.44 3.83 -3.36
N SER A 176 -0.20 4.33 -3.29
CA SER A 176 0.61 4.59 -4.49
C SER A 176 0.94 3.30 -5.25
N ILE A 177 1.23 2.20 -4.55
CA ILE A 177 1.55 0.93 -5.20
C ILE A 177 0.27 0.28 -5.73
N LEU A 178 -0.79 0.18 -4.92
CA LEU A 178 -2.05 -0.45 -5.33
C LEU A 178 -2.65 0.25 -6.55
N LYS A 179 -2.68 1.58 -6.57
CA LYS A 179 -3.22 2.37 -7.69
C LYS A 179 -2.58 2.02 -9.04
N ARG A 180 -1.28 1.67 -9.07
CA ARG A 180 -0.57 1.27 -10.30
C ARG A 180 -1.01 -0.08 -10.85
N HIS A 181 -1.53 -0.95 -9.98
CA HIS A 181 -1.95 -2.30 -10.31
C HIS A 181 -3.47 -2.50 -10.23
N LEU A 182 -4.22 -1.44 -9.92
CA LEU A 182 -5.61 -1.55 -9.50
C LEU A 182 -6.49 -2.26 -10.54
N GLN A 183 -6.35 -1.91 -11.82
CA GLN A 183 -7.11 -2.56 -12.89
C GLN A 183 -6.84 -4.07 -12.97
N TYR A 184 -5.57 -4.47 -12.85
CA TYR A 184 -5.18 -5.88 -12.86
C TYR A 184 -5.72 -6.63 -11.65
N VAL A 185 -5.56 -6.04 -10.47
CA VAL A 185 -6.04 -6.59 -9.21
C VAL A 185 -7.57 -6.78 -9.23
N CYS A 186 -8.32 -5.78 -9.67
CA CYS A 186 -9.78 -5.87 -9.75
C CYS A 186 -10.19 -6.98 -10.71
N ARG A 187 -9.55 -7.05 -11.89
CA ARG A 187 -9.80 -8.12 -12.85
C ARG A 187 -9.54 -9.52 -12.26
N LEU A 188 -8.42 -9.69 -11.57
CA LEU A 188 -8.07 -10.97 -10.94
C LEU A 188 -9.11 -11.39 -9.89
N VAL A 189 -9.63 -10.43 -9.11
CA VAL A 189 -10.70 -10.70 -8.14
C VAL A 189 -11.99 -11.12 -8.85
N GLU A 190 -12.39 -10.44 -9.93
CA GLU A 190 -13.60 -10.80 -10.69
C GLU A 190 -13.48 -12.18 -11.34
N GLU A 191 -12.33 -12.53 -11.94
CA GLU A 191 -12.09 -13.85 -12.52
C GLU A 191 -12.27 -14.97 -11.47
N ILE A 192 -11.79 -14.76 -10.24
CA ILE A 192 -11.98 -15.71 -9.12
C ILE A 192 -13.46 -15.84 -8.71
N ILE A 193 -14.23 -14.76 -8.83
CA ILE A 193 -15.67 -14.75 -8.53
C ILE A 193 -16.46 -15.49 -9.61
N GLU A 194 -16.09 -15.35 -10.88
CA GLU A 194 -16.75 -15.99 -12.01
C GLU A 194 -16.50 -17.50 -12.07
N ASP A 195 -15.31 -17.95 -11.65
CA ASP A 195 -14.93 -19.38 -11.63
C ASP A 195 -15.62 -20.21 -10.52
N ARG A 196 -16.46 -19.60 -9.66
CA ARG A 196 -17.11 -20.23 -8.49
C ARG A 196 -18.62 -20.05 -8.43
#